data_AF-F0FG38-F1
#
_entry.id   AF-F0FG38-F1
#
_cell.length_a   1.000
_cell.length_b   1.000
_cell.length_c   1.000
_cell.angle_alpha   90.00
_cell.angle_beta   90.00
_cell.angle_gamma   90.00
#
_symmetry.space_group_name_H-M   'P 1'
#
loop_
_entity.id
_entity.type
_entity.pdbx_description
1 polymer ?
#
loop_
_entity_poly.entity_id
_entity_poly.type
_entity_poly.pdbx_seq_one_letter_code
_entity_poly.pdbx_strand_id
1 'polypeptide(L)'
;MKRIKEIERTHPDVKKVVKNGLTIDSKYVASLLETDKDWLETADRIPRSLEGYANAVGRNFNRHDIGNKAKETAALSSIISCRAVGIIDSAKHVSESQGQVFFEDIVICRPTKKEYQGLTIYVPQHIAGFYQPTDLRRMVGQVFPVKIIDLKQVVFAKRYDALKKQEDQPLENEYVALGDINIAEYLLNSQVLQELEEGGEHSPIHDVQKGMINYISDNGVFVLTANLERVFIPNKLFSYRYHSRVLKTEDYAAIGELVDFKFLRGRYEQADDKRQRLGIEGNSPNLVGERLSLEKDPEAVVRDFIDAGPGTVASGYITDFNEIKGHYFEMDGAYGYPVRLVANERLTPQLFQRKQKISVVLRQGSYETVTDKAGKSYLKIRATVVYNSTFSEHAGLEDFFDR
;
A
#
# COMPACT_ATOMS: atom_id res chain seq x y z
N MET A 1 -1.20 25.94 -15.40
CA MET A 1 -1.33 26.59 -16.72
C MET A 1 0.00 27.23 -17.10
N LYS A 2 0.71 26.66 -18.09
CA LYS A 2 1.82 27.28 -18.84
C LYS A 2 1.75 26.78 -20.29
N ARG A 3 2.15 27.62 -21.25
CA ARG A 3 2.15 27.27 -22.69
C ARG A 3 3.39 26.42 -23.00
N ILE A 4 3.20 25.30 -23.71
CA ILE A 4 4.26 24.35 -24.14
C ILE A 4 5.44 25.05 -24.83
N LYS A 5 5.17 26.10 -25.61
CA LYS A 5 6.21 26.92 -26.27
C LYS A 5 7.18 27.64 -25.31
N GLU A 6 6.85 27.76 -24.04
CA GLU A 6 7.72 28.34 -23.00
C GLU A 6 8.65 27.29 -22.37
N ILE A 7 8.24 26.01 -22.40
CA ILE A 7 8.99 24.85 -21.87
C ILE A 7 10.06 24.41 -22.88
N GLU A 8 9.70 24.35 -24.17
CA GLU A 8 10.63 24.07 -25.28
C GLU A 8 11.72 25.14 -25.42
N ARG A 9 11.46 26.37 -24.96
CA ARG A 9 12.43 27.48 -25.04
C ARG A 9 13.39 27.56 -23.85
N THR A 10 13.06 26.94 -22.72
CA THR A 10 13.83 27.10 -21.46
C THR A 10 14.60 25.86 -21.02
N HIS A 11 14.27 24.66 -21.49
CA HIS A 11 14.93 23.40 -21.09
C HIS A 11 15.36 22.55 -22.31
N PRO A 12 16.47 22.93 -22.99
CA PRO A 12 16.98 22.29 -24.20
C PRO A 12 17.67 20.94 -23.98
N ASP A 13 18.08 20.63 -22.74
CA ASP A 13 18.57 19.31 -22.32
C ASP A 13 17.74 18.88 -21.09
N VAL A 14 17.01 17.77 -21.22
CA VAL A 14 16.05 17.22 -20.26
C VAL A 14 16.61 17.15 -18.83
N LYS A 15 15.94 17.82 -17.86
CA LYS A 15 16.41 17.91 -16.47
C LYS A 15 15.92 16.76 -15.59
N LYS A 16 16.87 16.12 -14.90
CA LYS A 16 16.67 15.23 -13.75
C LYS A 16 16.00 15.98 -12.60
N VAL A 17 14.97 15.40 -11.98
CA VAL A 17 14.35 15.96 -10.76
C VAL A 17 14.83 15.14 -9.57
N VAL A 18 15.70 15.71 -8.74
CA VAL A 18 16.09 15.10 -7.45
C VAL A 18 15.17 15.65 -6.36
N LYS A 19 14.44 14.78 -5.66
CA LYS A 19 13.64 15.14 -4.49
C LYS A 19 13.91 14.13 -3.36
N ASN A 20 14.29 14.62 -2.18
CA ASN A 20 14.63 13.80 -1.01
C ASN A 20 15.77 12.78 -1.23
N GLY A 21 16.80 13.12 -2.00
CA GLY A 21 17.95 12.23 -2.27
C GLY A 21 17.67 11.09 -3.25
N LEU A 22 16.44 10.96 -3.74
CA LEU A 22 16.06 10.07 -4.85
C LEU A 22 16.14 10.85 -6.16
N THR A 23 16.89 10.29 -7.12
CA THR A 23 16.93 10.79 -8.49
C THR A 23 15.72 10.25 -9.23
N ILE A 24 14.81 11.13 -9.65
CA ILE A 24 13.65 10.78 -10.47
C ILE A 24 13.97 11.21 -11.90
N ASP A 25 14.17 10.22 -12.78
CA ASP A 25 14.31 10.44 -14.22
C ASP A 25 12.93 10.73 -14.80
N SER A 26 12.50 12.00 -14.76
CA SER A 26 11.29 12.44 -15.48
C SER A 26 11.64 12.60 -16.96
N LYS A 27 11.39 11.55 -17.76
CA LYS A 27 11.28 11.69 -19.22
C LYS A 27 9.82 11.99 -19.52
N TYR A 28 9.56 13.07 -20.26
CA TYR A 28 8.23 13.31 -20.83
C TYR A 28 7.92 12.17 -21.80
N VAL A 29 6.81 11.47 -21.61
CA VAL A 29 6.31 10.41 -22.50
C VAL A 29 5.07 10.95 -23.20
N ALA A 30 4.59 10.34 -24.27
CA ALA A 30 3.47 10.80 -25.09
C ALA A 30 2.54 9.63 -25.42
N SER A 31 1.40 9.94 -26.03
CA SER A 31 0.15 9.17 -26.11
C SER A 31 0.21 7.73 -26.63
N LEU A 32 -0.69 6.88 -26.09
CA LEU A 32 -0.93 5.47 -26.45
C LEU A 32 -1.80 5.31 -27.72
N LEU A 33 -1.86 6.30 -28.61
CA LEU A 33 -2.52 6.16 -29.92
C LEU A 33 -1.54 5.60 -30.95
N GLU A 34 -2.03 4.78 -31.90
CA GLU A 34 -1.26 4.23 -33.04
C GLU A 34 -0.54 5.30 -33.88
N THR A 35 -0.96 6.57 -33.74
CA THR A 35 -0.46 7.72 -34.48
C THR A 35 0.53 8.59 -33.70
N ASP A 36 0.72 8.38 -32.40
CA ASP A 36 1.59 9.21 -31.55
C ASP A 36 3.03 8.67 -31.52
N LYS A 37 3.97 9.46 -32.05
CA LYS A 37 5.31 9.01 -32.47
C LYS A 37 6.46 9.48 -31.56
N ASP A 38 6.19 10.31 -30.56
CA ASP A 38 7.25 11.11 -29.91
C ASP A 38 7.93 10.46 -28.68
N TRP A 39 7.43 9.34 -28.14
CA TRP A 39 7.89 8.83 -26.83
C TRP A 39 8.67 7.53 -26.86
N LEU A 40 8.49 6.72 -27.90
CA LEU A 40 9.15 5.43 -28.09
C LEU A 40 10.68 5.59 -28.26
N GLU A 41 11.18 6.80 -28.53
CA GLU A 41 12.61 7.08 -28.73
C GLU A 41 13.45 7.00 -27.44
N THR A 42 12.88 7.23 -26.24
CA THR A 42 13.63 7.32 -24.97
C THR A 42 13.34 6.22 -23.95
N ALA A 43 12.39 5.33 -24.25
CA ALA A 43 12.04 4.19 -23.42
C ALA A 43 13.15 3.13 -23.41
N ASP A 44 13.32 2.45 -22.26
CA ASP A 44 14.24 1.33 -22.13
C ASP A 44 13.67 0.15 -22.94
N ARG A 45 14.40 -0.21 -24.00
CA ARG A 45 14.05 -1.31 -24.89
C ARG A 45 14.29 -2.64 -24.19
N ILE A 46 13.55 -3.66 -24.61
CA ILE A 46 13.76 -5.04 -24.13
C ILE A 46 15.18 -5.48 -24.54
N PRO A 47 16.05 -5.86 -23.58
CA PRO A 47 17.36 -6.38 -23.91
C PRO A 47 17.25 -7.63 -24.80
N ARG A 48 18.16 -7.77 -25.77
CA ARG A 48 18.13 -8.90 -26.72
C ARG A 48 18.18 -10.27 -26.05
N SER A 49 18.89 -10.36 -24.93
CA SER A 49 18.94 -11.56 -24.09
C SER A 49 17.59 -11.96 -23.47
N LEU A 50 16.63 -11.03 -23.37
CA LEU A 50 15.34 -11.22 -22.71
C LEU A 50 14.15 -11.32 -23.69
N GLU A 51 14.38 -11.25 -24.99
CA GLU A 51 13.32 -11.23 -26.00
C GLU A 51 12.48 -12.51 -26.02
N GLY A 52 13.13 -13.68 -26.06
CA GLY A 52 12.44 -14.96 -26.02
C GLY A 52 11.58 -15.12 -24.77
N TYR A 53 12.05 -14.56 -23.64
CA TYR A 53 11.31 -14.54 -22.39
C TYR A 53 10.11 -13.58 -22.45
N ALA A 54 10.34 -12.32 -22.88
CA ALA A 54 9.28 -11.33 -23.01
C ALA A 54 8.16 -11.81 -23.94
N ASN A 55 8.50 -12.45 -25.07
CA ASN A 55 7.54 -13.08 -25.97
C ASN A 55 6.78 -14.25 -25.31
N ALA A 56 7.45 -15.06 -24.49
CA ALA A 56 6.81 -16.17 -23.80
C ALA A 56 5.78 -15.69 -22.76
N VAL A 57 6.09 -14.63 -22.00
CA VAL A 57 5.19 -14.09 -20.97
C VAL A 57 4.20 -13.04 -21.50
N GLY A 58 4.50 -12.43 -22.64
CA GLY A 58 3.71 -11.37 -23.29
C GLY A 58 2.58 -11.86 -24.17
N ARG A 59 2.23 -13.15 -24.12
CA ARG A 59 1.07 -13.69 -24.88
C ARG A 59 -0.17 -12.81 -24.61
N ASN A 60 -0.76 -12.30 -25.69
CA ASN A 60 -1.90 -11.38 -25.65
C ASN A 60 -3.02 -11.99 -24.81
N PHE A 61 -3.33 -11.32 -23.71
CA PHE A 61 -4.51 -11.58 -22.89
C PHE A 61 -5.13 -10.24 -22.57
N ASN A 62 -6.35 -10.03 -23.04
CA ASN A 62 -7.09 -8.79 -22.85
C ASN A 62 -8.31 -9.03 -21.97
N ARG A 63 -8.93 -7.94 -21.48
CA ARG A 63 -10.17 -8.02 -20.68
C ARG A 63 -11.30 -8.81 -21.36
N HIS A 64 -11.37 -8.79 -22.69
CA HIS A 64 -12.35 -9.54 -23.47
C HIS A 64 -12.15 -11.07 -23.42
N ASP A 65 -10.97 -11.53 -23.00
CA ASP A 65 -10.66 -12.96 -22.85
C ASP A 65 -11.10 -13.53 -21.48
N ILE A 66 -11.54 -12.67 -20.55
CA ILE A 66 -12.09 -13.08 -19.26
C ILE A 66 -13.34 -13.94 -19.48
N GLY A 67 -13.44 -15.05 -18.75
CA GLY A 67 -14.43 -16.11 -18.93
C GLY A 67 -13.93 -17.29 -19.76
N ASN A 68 -12.84 -17.14 -20.51
CA ASN A 68 -12.19 -18.26 -21.19
C ASN A 68 -11.14 -18.92 -20.28
N LYS A 69 -11.54 -20.00 -19.59
CA LYS A 69 -10.70 -20.71 -18.61
C LYS A 69 -9.33 -21.13 -19.15
N ALA A 70 -9.21 -21.56 -20.39
CA ALA A 70 -7.92 -21.96 -20.96
C ALA A 70 -6.97 -20.76 -21.11
N LYS A 71 -7.51 -19.61 -21.56
CA LYS A 71 -6.73 -18.37 -21.67
C LYS A 71 -6.39 -17.78 -20.30
N GLU A 72 -7.31 -17.85 -19.33
CA GLU A 72 -7.07 -17.40 -17.95
C GLU A 72 -5.94 -18.20 -17.29
N THR A 73 -5.97 -19.53 -17.38
CA THR A 73 -4.90 -20.40 -16.85
C THR A 73 -3.55 -20.10 -17.50
N ALA A 74 -3.52 -19.90 -18.82
CA ALA A 74 -2.31 -19.51 -19.52
C ALA A 74 -1.82 -18.12 -19.06
N ALA A 75 -2.71 -17.15 -18.87
CA ALA A 75 -2.35 -15.82 -18.41
C ALA A 75 -1.80 -15.83 -16.97
N LEU A 76 -2.44 -16.56 -16.05
CA LEU A 76 -2.01 -16.74 -14.66
C LEU A 76 -0.56 -17.21 -14.55
N SER A 77 -0.19 -18.23 -15.34
CA SER A 77 1.18 -18.77 -15.35
C SER A 77 2.24 -17.80 -15.89
N SER A 78 1.83 -16.68 -16.50
CA SER A 78 2.71 -15.65 -17.05
C SER A 78 2.71 -14.34 -16.25
N ILE A 79 2.00 -14.28 -15.12
CA ILE A 79 2.05 -13.13 -14.21
C ILE A 79 3.41 -13.10 -13.52
N ILE A 80 4.00 -11.90 -13.47
CA ILE A 80 5.32 -11.67 -12.91
C ILE A 80 5.25 -10.68 -11.75
N SER A 81 5.99 -10.98 -10.69
CA SER A 81 6.21 -10.06 -9.58
C SER A 81 7.13 -8.94 -10.03
N CYS A 82 6.69 -7.69 -9.90
CA CYS A 82 7.47 -6.51 -10.25
C CYS A 82 7.51 -5.53 -9.09
N ARG A 83 8.62 -4.81 -8.96
CA ARG A 83 8.75 -3.64 -8.10
C ARG A 83 8.58 -2.37 -8.94
N ALA A 84 7.75 -1.44 -8.49
CA ALA A 84 7.69 -0.12 -9.08
C ALA A 84 8.95 0.68 -8.71
N VAL A 85 9.69 1.16 -9.71
CA VAL A 85 11.00 1.84 -9.52
C VAL A 85 10.97 3.31 -9.90
N GLY A 86 9.92 3.77 -10.57
CA GLY A 86 9.79 5.14 -11.00
C GLY A 86 8.44 5.41 -11.64
N ILE A 87 8.21 6.68 -11.95
CA ILE A 87 7.01 7.17 -12.65
C ILE A 87 7.45 8.20 -13.67
N ILE A 88 6.81 8.15 -14.83
CA ILE A 88 6.97 9.12 -15.90
C ILE A 88 5.60 9.62 -16.31
N ASP A 89 5.52 10.88 -16.70
CA ASP A 89 4.28 11.48 -17.18
C ASP A 89 4.24 11.32 -18.68
N SER A 90 3.15 10.75 -19.20
CA SER A 90 2.96 10.50 -20.61
C SER A 90 1.82 11.33 -21.18
N ALA A 91 1.91 11.95 -22.35
CA ALA A 91 0.69 12.32 -23.07
C ALA A 91 -0.15 11.04 -23.25
N LYS A 92 -1.47 11.18 -23.29
CA LYS A 92 -2.47 10.12 -23.47
C LYS A 92 -3.30 10.37 -24.73
N HIS A 93 -3.56 11.65 -25.02
CA HIS A 93 -4.29 12.09 -26.20
C HIS A 93 -3.91 13.52 -26.56
N VAL A 94 -3.82 13.83 -27.85
CA VAL A 94 -3.67 15.20 -28.37
C VAL A 94 -4.95 15.59 -29.08
N SER A 95 -5.66 16.60 -28.56
CA SER A 95 -6.79 17.22 -29.25
C SER A 95 -6.30 18.41 -30.06
N GLU A 96 -6.11 18.19 -31.36
CA GLU A 96 -5.71 19.26 -32.29
C GLU A 96 -6.77 20.35 -32.38
N SER A 97 -8.05 19.98 -32.36
CA SER A 97 -9.19 20.92 -32.44
C SER A 97 -9.33 21.81 -31.20
N GLN A 98 -8.92 21.33 -30.03
CA GLN A 98 -8.92 22.10 -28.78
C GLN A 98 -7.55 22.71 -28.46
N GLY A 99 -6.49 22.35 -29.20
CA GLY A 99 -5.12 22.72 -28.91
C GLY A 99 -4.64 22.20 -27.54
N GLN A 100 -5.09 21.01 -27.13
CA GLN A 100 -4.84 20.44 -25.81
C GLN A 100 -4.10 19.11 -25.88
N VAL A 101 -3.17 18.90 -24.95
CA VAL A 101 -2.50 17.61 -24.71
C VAL A 101 -2.93 17.10 -23.34
N PHE A 102 -3.52 15.92 -23.32
CA PHE A 102 -3.91 15.22 -22.10
C PHE A 102 -2.76 14.33 -21.67
N PHE A 103 -2.41 14.32 -20.39
CA PHE A 103 -1.35 13.48 -19.83
C PHE A 103 -1.93 12.39 -18.91
N GLU A 104 -1.24 11.26 -18.82
CA GLU A 104 -1.44 10.17 -17.86
C GLU A 104 -0.09 9.74 -17.26
N ASP A 105 -0.11 9.36 -15.99
CA ASP A 105 1.11 8.84 -15.35
C ASP A 105 1.36 7.39 -15.82
N ILE A 106 2.62 6.99 -15.95
CA ILE A 106 3.04 5.63 -16.25
C ILE A 106 3.97 5.15 -15.14
N VAL A 107 3.63 4.02 -14.52
CA VAL A 107 4.47 3.33 -13.55
C VAL A 107 5.54 2.52 -14.27
N ILE A 108 6.80 2.72 -13.89
CA ILE A 108 7.92 1.91 -14.35
C ILE A 108 8.08 0.74 -13.39
N CYS A 109 7.89 -0.47 -13.91
CA CYS A 109 7.99 -1.72 -13.18
C CYS A 109 9.25 -2.48 -13.61
N ARG A 110 9.99 -3.02 -12.63
CA ARG A 110 11.08 -3.96 -12.87
C ARG A 110 10.76 -5.30 -12.22
N PRO A 111 10.87 -6.42 -12.93
CA PRO A 111 10.67 -7.74 -12.35
C PRO A 111 11.59 -8.01 -11.15
N THR A 112 11.09 -8.74 -10.17
CA THR A 112 11.84 -9.09 -8.95
C THR A 112 12.71 -10.35 -9.14
N LYS A 113 12.34 -11.23 -10.06
CA LYS A 113 13.13 -12.44 -10.38
C LYS A 113 14.37 -12.11 -11.21
N LYS A 114 15.50 -12.72 -10.87
CA LYS A 114 16.80 -12.53 -11.54
C LYS A 114 16.77 -12.87 -13.04
N GLU A 115 15.95 -13.84 -13.44
CA GLU A 115 15.82 -14.26 -14.84
C GLU A 115 15.31 -13.15 -15.78
N TYR A 116 14.61 -12.15 -15.22
CA TYR A 116 14.09 -11.00 -15.97
C TYR A 116 14.87 -9.70 -15.67
N GLN A 117 16.05 -9.81 -15.05
CA GLN A 117 16.85 -8.67 -14.64
C GLN A 117 17.25 -7.83 -15.87
N GLY A 118 16.82 -6.57 -15.90
CA GLY A 118 17.05 -5.65 -17.02
C GLY A 118 15.82 -5.44 -17.91
N LEU A 119 14.73 -6.21 -17.72
CA LEU A 119 13.45 -5.90 -18.33
C LEU A 119 12.79 -4.70 -17.63
N THR A 120 12.40 -3.70 -18.42
CA THR A 120 11.59 -2.57 -17.96
C THR A 120 10.18 -2.71 -18.52
N ILE A 121 9.18 -2.61 -17.66
CA ILE A 121 7.76 -2.74 -18.01
C ILE A 121 7.04 -1.45 -17.68
N TYR A 122 6.25 -0.96 -18.62
CA TYR A 122 5.50 0.29 -18.49
C TYR A 122 4.03 -0.03 -18.21
N VAL A 123 3.49 0.51 -17.12
CA VAL A 123 2.08 0.31 -16.71
C VAL A 123 1.38 1.66 -16.64
N PRO A 124 0.50 1.99 -17.59
CA PRO A 124 -0.31 3.20 -17.57
C PRO A 124 -1.20 3.30 -16.33
N GLN A 125 -1.43 4.52 -15.83
CA GLN A 125 -2.19 4.79 -14.60
C GLN A 125 -3.56 4.13 -14.58
N HIS A 126 -4.30 4.15 -15.68
CA HIS A 126 -5.65 3.58 -15.72
C HIS A 126 -5.67 2.04 -15.53
N ILE A 127 -4.51 1.38 -15.68
CA ILE A 127 -4.31 -0.06 -15.44
C ILE A 127 -3.25 -0.37 -14.37
N ALA A 128 -2.92 0.59 -13.51
CA ALA A 128 -1.91 0.46 -12.46
C ALA A 128 -2.43 -0.15 -11.13
N GLY A 129 -3.50 -0.95 -11.17
CA GLY A 129 -4.05 -1.68 -10.03
C GLY A 129 -5.33 -1.04 -9.48
N PHE A 130 -6.25 -1.88 -8.99
CA PHE A 130 -7.57 -1.44 -8.50
C PHE A 130 -7.46 -0.58 -7.22
N TYR A 131 -6.34 -0.69 -6.53
CA TYR A 131 -6.03 -0.03 -5.27
C TYR A 131 -4.80 0.85 -5.36
N GLN A 132 -4.54 1.41 -6.54
CA GLN A 132 -3.50 2.41 -6.68
C GLN A 132 -3.79 3.65 -5.78
N PRO A 133 -2.76 4.24 -5.16
CA PRO A 133 -2.90 5.49 -4.43
C PRO A 133 -3.28 6.63 -5.38
N THR A 134 -3.93 7.67 -4.84
CA THR A 134 -4.29 8.87 -5.63
C THR A 134 -3.05 9.61 -6.17
N ASP A 135 -1.95 9.59 -5.41
CA ASP A 135 -0.63 10.00 -5.89
C ASP A 135 0.16 8.73 -6.23
N LEU A 136 0.29 8.41 -7.52
CA LEU A 136 0.95 7.18 -7.97
C LEU A 136 2.39 7.09 -7.48
N ARG A 137 3.05 8.21 -7.15
CA ARG A 137 4.42 8.24 -6.59
C ARG A 137 4.56 7.39 -5.34
N ARG A 138 3.47 7.20 -4.59
CA ARG A 138 3.46 6.31 -3.42
C ARG A 138 3.61 4.83 -3.79
N MET A 139 3.40 4.44 -5.04
CA MET A 139 3.63 3.07 -5.53
C MET A 139 5.13 2.75 -5.63
N VAL A 140 6.01 3.74 -5.76
CA VAL A 140 7.45 3.49 -5.89
C VAL A 140 7.97 2.74 -4.66
N GLY A 141 8.69 1.64 -4.91
CA GLY A 141 9.19 0.71 -3.90
C GLY A 141 8.26 -0.47 -3.60
N GLN A 142 6.97 -0.35 -3.91
CA GLN A 142 5.99 -1.43 -3.70
C GLN A 142 6.15 -2.54 -4.74
N VAL A 143 5.68 -3.74 -4.38
CA VAL A 143 5.67 -4.94 -5.23
C VAL A 143 4.26 -5.22 -5.71
N PHE A 144 4.09 -5.52 -6.99
CA PHE A 144 2.80 -5.81 -7.60
C PHE A 144 2.88 -7.02 -8.54
N PRO A 145 1.78 -7.76 -8.72
CA PRO A 145 1.64 -8.65 -9.86
C PRO A 145 1.46 -7.82 -11.14
N VAL A 146 2.16 -8.19 -12.21
CA VAL A 146 2.04 -7.55 -13.53
C VAL A 146 1.87 -8.64 -14.58
N LYS A 147 0.91 -8.46 -15.48
CA LYS A 147 0.80 -9.24 -16.72
C LYS A 147 1.31 -8.39 -17.87
N ILE A 148 2.27 -8.89 -18.64
CA ILE A 148 2.65 -8.24 -19.91
C ILE A 148 1.53 -8.52 -20.91
N ILE A 149 0.89 -7.48 -21.41
CA ILE A 149 -0.27 -7.58 -22.30
C ILE A 149 0.08 -7.28 -23.75
N ASP A 150 1.16 -6.53 -23.98
CA ASP A 150 1.59 -6.12 -25.30
C ASP A 150 3.10 -5.85 -25.33
N LEU A 151 3.72 -6.10 -26.49
CA LEU A 151 5.09 -5.77 -26.81
C LEU A 151 5.06 -4.77 -27.96
N LYS A 152 5.09 -3.48 -27.62
CA LYS A 152 4.97 -2.42 -28.64
C LYS A 152 6.29 -2.19 -29.34
N GLN A 153 6.24 -2.22 -30.67
CA GLN A 153 7.38 -1.81 -31.48
C GLN A 153 7.54 -0.29 -31.42
N VAL A 154 8.76 0.15 -31.17
CA VAL A 154 9.30 1.49 -31.32
C VAL A 154 9.40 1.77 -32.81
N VAL A 155 8.29 2.22 -33.40
CA VAL A 155 8.30 2.80 -34.75
C VAL A 155 9.15 4.07 -34.66
N PHE A 156 10.21 4.18 -35.46
CA PHE A 156 11.31 5.17 -35.40
C PHE A 156 12.58 4.79 -34.63
N ALA A 157 12.98 3.52 -34.66
CA ALA A 157 14.41 3.30 -34.82
C ALA A 157 14.82 4.01 -36.14
N LYS A 158 15.47 5.18 -36.05
CA LYS A 158 16.25 5.75 -37.15
C LYS A 158 17.30 4.71 -37.53
N ARG A 159 16.91 3.74 -38.35
CA ARG A 159 17.74 2.65 -38.82
C ARG A 159 17.66 2.67 -40.31
N TYR A 160 18.45 3.55 -40.89
CA TYR A 160 19.43 3.18 -41.90
C TYR A 160 20.38 4.37 -41.91
N ASP A 161 21.56 4.21 -41.33
CA ASP A 161 22.67 5.01 -41.85
C ASP A 161 22.87 4.50 -43.27
N ALA A 162 22.33 5.21 -44.27
CA ALA A 162 22.36 4.80 -45.68
C ALA A 162 23.80 4.59 -46.18
N LEU A 163 24.79 5.06 -45.42
CA LEU A 163 26.21 4.97 -45.70
C LEU A 163 26.89 3.74 -45.07
N LYS A 164 26.20 2.96 -44.22
CA LYS A 164 26.73 1.73 -43.60
C LYS A 164 26.06 0.48 -44.16
N LYS A 165 26.87 -0.55 -44.44
CA LYS A 165 26.36 -1.87 -44.84
C LYS A 165 25.45 -2.44 -43.75
N GLN A 166 24.38 -3.08 -44.16
CA GLN A 166 23.31 -3.62 -43.30
C GLN A 166 23.85 -4.62 -42.25
N GLU A 167 24.95 -5.30 -42.57
CA GLU A 167 25.66 -6.27 -41.72
C GLU A 167 26.39 -5.62 -40.53
N ASP A 168 26.77 -4.33 -40.66
CA ASP A 168 27.55 -3.57 -39.67
C ASP A 168 26.65 -2.71 -38.75
N GLN A 169 25.33 -2.71 -38.98
CA GLN A 169 24.38 -1.94 -38.18
C GLN A 169 23.87 -2.79 -37.00
N PRO A 170 24.12 -2.39 -35.73
CA PRO A 170 23.62 -3.13 -34.59
C PRO A 170 22.08 -3.07 -34.54
N LEU A 171 21.47 -4.23 -34.72
CA LEU A 171 20.04 -4.46 -34.47
C LEU A 171 19.81 -4.49 -32.95
N GLU A 172 19.73 -3.33 -32.30
CA GLU A 172 19.12 -3.19 -30.97
C GLU A 172 17.62 -3.52 -31.05
N ASN A 173 17.09 -4.34 -30.15
CA ASN A 173 15.69 -4.75 -30.23
C ASN A 173 14.74 -3.55 -30.08
N GLU A 174 13.65 -3.56 -30.87
CA GLU A 174 12.78 -2.38 -31.06
C GLU A 174 11.52 -2.42 -30.19
N TYR A 175 11.45 -3.25 -29.16
CA TYR A 175 10.20 -3.46 -28.42
C TYR A 175 10.27 -2.90 -27.00
N VAL A 176 9.14 -2.37 -26.53
CA VAL A 176 8.87 -2.01 -25.14
C VAL A 176 7.78 -2.92 -24.57
N ALA A 177 7.92 -3.32 -23.31
CA ALA A 177 6.92 -4.16 -22.65
C ALA A 177 5.86 -3.30 -21.98
N LEU A 178 4.58 -3.52 -22.34
CA LEU A 178 3.45 -2.93 -21.65
C LEU A 178 2.82 -3.94 -20.68
N GLY A 179 2.63 -3.50 -19.44
CA GLY A 179 2.05 -4.31 -18.38
C GLY A 179 0.67 -3.81 -17.96
N ASP A 180 -0.10 -4.71 -17.37
CA ASP A 180 -1.39 -4.44 -16.74
C ASP A 180 -1.40 -5.07 -15.33
N ILE A 181 -1.56 -4.23 -14.31
CA ILE A 181 -1.69 -4.67 -12.91
C ILE A 181 -3.14 -5.04 -12.61
N ASN A 182 -4.13 -4.36 -13.21
CA ASN A 182 -5.54 -4.67 -13.02
C ASN A 182 -5.86 -6.10 -13.46
N ILE A 183 -5.42 -6.51 -14.65
CA ILE A 183 -5.63 -7.88 -15.15
C ILE A 183 -4.96 -8.90 -14.22
N ALA A 184 -3.73 -8.62 -13.78
CA ALA A 184 -3.00 -9.54 -12.93
C ALA A 184 -3.66 -9.70 -11.55
N GLU A 185 -4.00 -8.58 -10.89
CA GLU A 185 -4.78 -8.57 -9.64
C GLU A 185 -6.14 -9.25 -9.84
N TYR A 186 -6.80 -9.03 -10.98
CA TYR A 186 -8.09 -9.63 -11.28
C TYR A 186 -7.99 -11.16 -11.31
N LEU A 187 -7.06 -11.70 -12.11
CA LEU A 187 -6.91 -13.13 -12.30
C LEU A 187 -6.54 -13.83 -10.98
N LEU A 188 -5.56 -13.29 -10.26
CA LEU A 188 -5.09 -13.86 -8.99
C LEU A 188 -6.17 -13.83 -7.91
N ASN A 189 -6.75 -12.66 -7.64
CA ASN A 189 -7.74 -12.54 -6.59
C ASN A 189 -9.06 -13.25 -6.93
N SER A 190 -9.42 -13.39 -8.21
CA SER A 190 -10.63 -14.13 -8.62
C SER A 190 -10.53 -15.62 -8.34
N GLN A 191 -9.33 -16.22 -8.40
CA GLN A 191 -9.14 -17.62 -7.99
C GLN A 191 -9.43 -17.78 -6.49
N VAL A 192 -8.87 -16.90 -5.67
CA VAL A 192 -9.12 -16.91 -4.22
C VAL A 192 -10.59 -16.65 -3.89
N LEU A 193 -11.26 -15.76 -4.62
CA LEU A 193 -12.70 -15.55 -4.45
C LEU A 193 -13.51 -16.82 -4.74
N GLN A 194 -13.20 -17.52 -5.83
CA GLN A 194 -13.85 -18.79 -6.17
C GLN A 194 -13.60 -19.83 -5.07
N GLU A 195 -12.37 -19.93 -4.56
CA GLU A 195 -12.04 -20.85 -3.46
C GLU A 195 -12.75 -20.49 -2.14
N LEU A 196 -12.99 -19.21 -1.87
CA LEU A 196 -13.76 -18.75 -0.71
C LEU A 196 -15.27 -18.99 -0.86
N GLU A 197 -15.79 -18.98 -2.10
CA GLU A 197 -17.21 -19.21 -2.39
C GLU A 197 -17.55 -20.71 -2.47
N GLU A 198 -16.67 -21.50 -3.09
CA GLU A 198 -16.84 -22.95 -3.28
C GLU A 198 -16.30 -23.76 -2.10
N GLY A 199 -15.35 -23.22 -1.34
CA GLY A 199 -14.75 -23.85 -0.18
C GLY A 199 -15.74 -23.95 0.98
N GLY A 200 -15.88 -25.15 1.55
CA GLY A 200 -16.53 -25.31 2.85
C GLY A 200 -15.68 -24.73 3.98
N GLU A 201 -16.25 -24.62 5.20
CA GLU A 201 -15.57 -24.05 6.39
C GLU A 201 -14.22 -24.71 6.74
N HIS A 202 -13.96 -25.92 6.25
CA HIS A 202 -12.71 -26.66 6.44
C HIS A 202 -11.71 -26.52 5.28
N SER A 203 -11.98 -25.65 4.31
CA SER A 203 -11.06 -25.38 3.20
C SER A 203 -9.76 -24.74 3.72
N PRO A 204 -8.58 -25.16 3.22
CA PRO A 204 -7.29 -24.56 3.59
C PRO A 204 -7.21 -23.05 3.34
N ILE A 205 -8.09 -22.50 2.51
CA ILE A 205 -8.18 -21.04 2.30
C ILE A 205 -8.54 -20.29 3.59
N HIS A 206 -9.19 -20.95 4.56
CA HIS A 206 -9.53 -20.37 5.86
C HIS A 206 -8.43 -20.55 6.92
N ASP A 207 -7.36 -21.29 6.58
CA ASP A 207 -6.18 -21.40 7.44
C ASP A 207 -5.42 -20.07 7.51
N VAL A 208 -4.52 -19.98 8.50
CA VAL A 208 -3.64 -18.83 8.66
C VAL A 208 -2.70 -18.73 7.46
N GLN A 209 -2.78 -17.60 6.77
CA GLN A 209 -1.96 -17.23 5.64
C GLN A 209 -0.83 -16.28 6.05
N LYS A 210 0.22 -16.25 5.24
CA LYS A 210 1.34 -15.31 5.39
C LYS A 210 1.34 -14.31 4.26
N GLY A 211 1.61 -13.06 4.60
CA GLY A 211 1.82 -12.03 3.59
C GLY A 211 2.70 -10.90 4.08
N MET A 212 3.16 -10.09 3.14
CA MET A 212 4.00 -8.93 3.39
C MET A 212 3.17 -7.67 3.29
N ILE A 213 3.31 -6.75 4.24
CA ILE A 213 2.72 -5.41 4.14
C ILE A 213 3.34 -4.69 2.96
N ASN A 214 2.54 -4.42 1.94
CA ASN A 214 3.00 -3.80 0.70
C ASN A 214 2.66 -2.31 0.63
N TYR A 215 1.52 -1.92 1.20
CA TYR A 215 1.06 -0.54 1.23
C TYR A 215 0.18 -0.27 2.45
N ILE A 216 0.29 0.93 3.02
CA ILE A 216 -0.52 1.37 4.15
C ILE A 216 -1.35 2.57 3.70
N SER A 217 -2.65 2.50 3.94
CA SER A 217 -3.61 3.58 3.66
C SER A 217 -4.29 4.03 4.95
N ASP A 218 -4.96 5.17 4.89
CA ASP A 218 -5.71 5.72 6.03
C ASP A 218 -6.80 4.76 6.56
N ASN A 219 -7.30 3.86 5.70
CA ASN A 219 -8.40 2.95 6.04
C ASN A 219 -7.93 1.53 6.42
N GLY A 220 -6.68 1.19 6.14
CA GLY A 220 -6.20 -0.17 6.33
C GLY A 220 -4.89 -0.47 5.61
N VAL A 221 -4.46 -1.72 5.76
CA VAL A 221 -3.18 -2.24 5.32
C VAL A 221 -3.42 -3.19 4.14
N PHE A 222 -2.63 -3.03 3.07
CA PHE A 222 -2.61 -3.93 1.94
C PHE A 222 -1.46 -4.92 2.09
N VAL A 223 -1.82 -6.19 2.13
CA VAL A 223 -0.91 -7.33 2.28
C VAL A 223 -0.81 -8.05 0.94
N LEU A 224 0.41 -8.42 0.56
CA LEU A 224 0.71 -9.23 -0.62
C LEU A 224 1.13 -10.63 -0.16
N THR A 225 0.47 -11.66 -0.65
CA THR A 225 0.82 -13.06 -0.35
C THR A 225 2.04 -13.52 -1.15
N ALA A 226 2.52 -14.74 -0.89
CA ALA A 226 3.58 -15.36 -1.69
C ALA A 226 3.19 -15.58 -3.17
N ASN A 227 1.90 -15.80 -3.44
CA ASN A 227 1.36 -15.99 -4.79
C ASN A 227 0.91 -14.66 -5.44
N LEU A 228 1.25 -13.52 -4.81
CA LEU A 228 0.97 -12.16 -5.29
C LEU A 228 -0.51 -11.74 -5.23
N GLU A 229 -1.36 -12.47 -4.52
CA GLU A 229 -2.71 -11.99 -4.24
C GLU A 229 -2.65 -10.80 -3.31
N ARG A 230 -3.52 -9.82 -3.58
CA ARG A 230 -3.57 -8.57 -2.82
C ARG A 230 -4.78 -8.57 -1.91
N VAL A 231 -4.52 -8.48 -0.61
CA VAL A 231 -5.52 -8.57 0.44
C VAL A 231 -5.58 -7.25 1.20
N PHE A 232 -6.78 -6.73 1.42
CA PHE A 232 -7.00 -5.55 2.24
C PHE A 232 -7.39 -5.95 3.66
N ILE A 233 -6.65 -5.48 4.66
CA ILE A 233 -6.96 -5.65 6.08
C ILE A 233 -7.34 -4.29 6.65
N PRO A 234 -8.62 -4.05 6.99
CA PRO A 234 -9.05 -2.80 7.63
C PRO A 234 -8.29 -2.56 8.93
N ASN A 235 -7.98 -1.30 9.26
CA ASN A 235 -7.17 -1.00 10.46
C ASN A 235 -7.69 -1.63 11.76
N LYS A 236 -9.03 -1.62 11.95
CA LYS A 236 -9.70 -2.24 13.11
C LYS A 236 -9.53 -3.76 13.21
N LEU A 237 -9.23 -4.43 12.10
CA LEU A 237 -8.95 -5.87 12.00
C LEU A 237 -7.45 -6.13 11.87
N PHE A 238 -6.64 -5.08 11.92
CA PHE A 238 -5.19 -5.17 11.83
C PHE A 238 -4.53 -5.07 13.21
N SER A 239 -4.98 -4.15 14.05
CA SER A 239 -4.47 -4.00 15.42
C SER A 239 -5.45 -3.17 16.26
N TYR A 240 -5.56 -3.50 17.54
CA TYR A 240 -6.30 -2.70 18.51
C TYR A 240 -5.68 -1.31 18.71
N ARG A 241 -4.39 -1.12 18.39
CA ARG A 241 -3.71 0.18 18.40
C ARG A 241 -4.37 1.20 17.48
N TYR A 242 -5.16 0.77 16.50
CA TYR A 242 -6.00 1.66 15.70
C TYR A 242 -6.96 2.52 16.53
N HIS A 243 -7.40 2.03 17.69
CA HIS A 243 -8.27 2.78 18.60
C HIS A 243 -7.52 3.82 19.44
N SER A 244 -6.18 3.83 19.39
CA SER A 244 -5.36 4.77 20.14
C SER A 244 -5.61 6.20 19.71
N ARG A 245 -5.61 7.10 20.69
CA ARG A 245 -5.65 8.55 20.44
C ARG A 245 -4.28 9.14 20.10
N VAL A 246 -3.22 8.36 20.29
CA VAL A 246 -1.83 8.83 20.21
C VAL A 246 -1.08 8.14 19.08
N LEU A 247 -1.25 6.83 18.95
CA LEU A 247 -0.56 6.04 17.94
C LEU A 247 -1.21 6.22 16.56
N LYS A 248 -0.37 6.25 15.53
CA LYS A 248 -0.75 6.23 14.12
C LYS A 248 -0.45 4.86 13.53
N THR A 249 -0.97 4.59 12.34
CA THR A 249 -0.75 3.31 11.65
C THR A 249 0.73 3.01 11.42
N GLU A 250 1.57 4.04 11.20
CA GLU A 250 3.02 3.86 11.05
C GLU A 250 3.71 3.37 12.34
N ASP A 251 3.07 3.52 13.51
CA ASP A 251 3.63 3.08 14.80
C ASP A 251 3.42 1.57 15.04
N TYR A 252 2.61 0.89 14.22
CA TYR A 252 2.27 -0.53 14.43
C TYR A 252 2.16 -1.37 13.13
N ALA A 253 2.42 -0.77 11.99
CA ALA A 253 2.50 -1.44 10.70
C ALA A 253 3.67 -0.84 9.90
N ALA A 254 4.56 -1.69 9.40
CA ALA A 254 5.68 -1.26 8.56
C ALA A 254 5.63 -1.93 7.18
N ILE A 255 5.87 -1.17 6.12
CA ILE A 255 6.02 -1.74 4.77
C ILE A 255 7.20 -2.72 4.77
N GLY A 256 6.97 -3.92 4.23
CA GLY A 256 7.93 -5.03 4.23
C GLY A 256 7.81 -5.99 5.42
N GLU A 257 7.02 -5.64 6.45
CA GLU A 257 6.75 -6.53 7.59
C GLU A 257 5.96 -7.76 7.11
N LEU A 258 6.33 -8.94 7.60
CA LEU A 258 5.57 -10.17 7.40
C LEU A 258 4.50 -10.29 8.48
N VAL A 259 3.28 -10.57 8.07
CA VAL A 259 2.13 -10.75 8.95
C VAL A 259 1.41 -12.06 8.67
N ASP A 260 0.96 -12.68 9.74
CA ASP A 260 0.01 -13.78 9.69
C ASP A 260 -1.41 -13.21 9.67
N PHE A 261 -2.28 -13.72 8.80
CA PHE A 261 -3.66 -13.24 8.65
C PHE A 261 -4.59 -14.37 8.22
N LYS A 262 -5.90 -14.14 8.30
CA LYS A 262 -6.92 -15.03 7.74
C LYS A 262 -7.78 -14.29 6.73
N PHE A 263 -8.23 -14.98 5.69
CA PHE A 263 -9.26 -14.45 4.81
C PHE A 263 -10.59 -14.41 5.58
N LEU A 264 -11.25 -13.26 5.59
CA LEU A 264 -12.57 -13.10 6.19
C LEU A 264 -13.68 -13.23 5.17
N ARG A 265 -13.52 -12.54 4.03
CA ARG A 265 -14.50 -12.50 2.94
C ARG A 265 -13.86 -11.96 1.69
N GLY A 266 -14.52 -12.15 0.56
CA GLY A 266 -14.26 -11.36 -0.61
C GLY A 266 -15.51 -11.14 -1.44
N ARG A 267 -15.44 -10.18 -2.36
CA ARG A 267 -16.53 -9.88 -3.30
C ARG A 267 -16.00 -9.12 -4.50
N TYR A 268 -16.75 -9.15 -5.58
CA TYR A 268 -16.59 -8.21 -6.68
C TYR A 268 -17.18 -6.86 -6.28
N GLU A 269 -16.38 -5.80 -6.32
CA GLU A 269 -16.84 -4.42 -6.10
C GLU A 269 -16.75 -3.62 -7.40
N GLN A 270 -17.83 -2.91 -7.72
CA GLN A 270 -17.85 -1.95 -8.81
C GLN A 270 -16.90 -0.78 -8.50
N ALA A 271 -16.29 -0.22 -9.55
CA ALA A 271 -15.49 0.99 -9.44
C ALA A 271 -16.37 2.17 -8.97
N ASP A 272 -16.00 2.80 -7.87
CA ASP A 272 -16.60 4.04 -7.39
C ASP A 272 -16.26 5.24 -8.30
N ASP A 273 -16.94 6.38 -8.13
CA ASP A 273 -16.71 7.59 -8.92
C ASP A 273 -15.24 8.04 -8.92
N LYS A 274 -14.53 7.80 -7.82
CA LYS A 274 -13.11 8.17 -7.69
C LYS A 274 -12.24 7.28 -8.57
N ARG A 275 -12.48 5.97 -8.56
CA ARG A 275 -11.79 4.98 -9.40
C ARG A 275 -12.12 5.18 -10.88
N GLN A 276 -13.36 5.46 -11.22
CA GLN A 276 -13.77 5.79 -12.59
C GLN A 276 -13.06 7.05 -13.11
N ARG A 277 -12.91 8.10 -12.30
CA ARG A 277 -12.11 9.30 -12.65
C ARG A 277 -10.63 9.01 -12.90
N LEU A 278 -10.10 7.95 -12.29
CA LEU A 278 -8.74 7.47 -12.52
C LEU A 278 -8.65 6.52 -13.73
N GLY A 279 -9.75 6.32 -14.47
CA GLY A 279 -9.82 5.40 -15.61
C GLY A 279 -9.89 3.91 -15.22
N ILE A 280 -10.14 3.59 -13.96
CA ILE A 280 -10.28 2.22 -13.49
C ILE A 280 -11.72 1.77 -13.77
N GLU A 281 -11.88 0.91 -14.76
CA GLU A 281 -13.17 0.34 -15.16
C GLU A 281 -13.30 -1.14 -14.75
N GLY A 282 -14.54 -1.58 -14.52
CA GLY A 282 -14.88 -2.99 -14.26
C GLY A 282 -15.07 -3.35 -12.78
N ASN A 283 -15.47 -4.60 -12.55
CA ASN A 283 -15.60 -5.16 -11.21
C ASN A 283 -14.23 -5.62 -10.70
N SER A 284 -13.85 -5.16 -9.51
CA SER A 284 -12.60 -5.49 -8.83
C SER A 284 -12.80 -6.65 -7.84
N PRO A 285 -12.06 -7.77 -7.95
CA PRO A 285 -12.12 -8.86 -6.98
C PRO A 285 -11.37 -8.47 -5.70
N ASN A 286 -12.15 -8.21 -4.66
CA ASN A 286 -11.66 -7.59 -3.44
C ASN A 286 -11.65 -8.61 -2.31
N LEU A 287 -10.44 -8.90 -1.82
CA LEU A 287 -10.19 -9.83 -0.72
C LEU A 287 -10.00 -9.02 0.57
N VAL A 288 -10.73 -9.41 1.61
CA VAL A 288 -10.65 -8.79 2.94
C VAL A 288 -10.16 -9.82 3.93
N GLY A 289 -9.13 -9.45 4.69
CA GLY A 289 -8.55 -10.27 5.74
C GLY A 289 -8.61 -9.65 7.13
N GLU A 290 -8.16 -10.43 8.10
CA GLU A 290 -7.93 -10.04 9.50
C GLU A 290 -6.55 -10.51 9.93
N ARG A 291 -5.76 -9.62 10.55
CA ARG A 291 -4.44 -9.96 11.06
C ARG A 291 -4.59 -10.87 12.27
N LEU A 292 -3.83 -11.95 12.32
CA LEU A 292 -3.66 -12.72 13.54
C LEU A 292 -2.73 -11.95 14.47
N SER A 293 -3.30 -11.31 15.49
CA SER A 293 -2.57 -10.50 16.46
C SER A 293 -2.50 -11.23 17.81
N LEU A 294 -1.35 -11.13 18.49
CA LEU A 294 -1.20 -11.56 19.89
C LEU A 294 -1.67 -10.48 20.89
N GLU A 295 -2.23 -9.38 20.38
CA GLU A 295 -2.80 -8.34 21.22
C GLU A 295 -4.01 -8.89 21.98
N LYS A 296 -4.06 -8.59 23.28
CA LYS A 296 -5.26 -8.84 24.09
C LYS A 296 -6.34 -7.81 23.73
N ASP A 297 -7.60 -8.22 23.85
CA ASP A 297 -8.74 -7.32 23.78
C ASP A 297 -8.55 -6.17 24.80
N PRO A 298 -8.57 -4.89 24.36
CA PRO A 298 -8.44 -3.73 25.23
C PRO A 298 -9.38 -3.74 26.43
N GLU A 299 -10.60 -4.26 26.29
CA GLU A 299 -11.52 -4.36 27.44
C GLU A 299 -10.99 -5.31 28.51
N ALA A 300 -10.43 -6.46 28.12
CA ALA A 300 -9.84 -7.41 29.04
C ALA A 300 -8.62 -6.81 29.74
N VAL A 301 -7.76 -6.09 29.00
CA VAL A 301 -6.59 -5.42 29.59
C VAL A 301 -7.00 -4.40 30.65
N VAL A 302 -8.08 -3.63 30.43
CA VAL A 302 -8.58 -2.68 31.44
C VAL A 302 -9.18 -3.39 32.65
N ARG A 303 -9.92 -4.48 32.45
CA ARG A 303 -10.49 -5.26 33.56
C ARG A 303 -9.38 -5.85 34.43
N ASP A 304 -8.41 -6.54 33.81
CA ASP A 304 -7.25 -7.10 34.49
C ASP A 304 -6.52 -6.04 35.34
N PHE A 305 -6.34 -4.84 34.78
CA PHE A 305 -5.69 -3.73 35.49
C PHE A 305 -6.49 -3.22 36.69
N ILE A 306 -7.82 -3.12 36.57
CA ILE A 306 -8.70 -2.67 37.66
C ILE A 306 -8.83 -3.74 38.74
N ASP A 307 -8.98 -5.01 38.34
CA ASP A 307 -9.16 -6.15 39.25
C ASP A 307 -7.90 -6.47 40.04
N ALA A 308 -6.71 -6.17 39.49
CA ALA A 308 -5.45 -6.23 40.22
C ALA A 308 -5.40 -5.26 41.42
N GLY A 309 -6.26 -4.23 41.43
CA GLY A 309 -6.48 -3.35 42.57
C GLY A 309 -5.49 -2.19 42.71
N PRO A 310 -5.70 -1.31 43.71
CA PRO A 310 -4.86 -0.14 43.94
C PRO A 310 -3.38 -0.50 44.13
N GLY A 311 -2.48 0.29 43.55
CA GLY A 311 -1.03 0.03 43.55
C GLY A 311 -0.51 -0.62 42.26
N THR A 312 -1.40 -1.16 41.42
CA THR A 312 -1.03 -1.73 40.12
C THR A 312 -0.43 -0.67 39.19
N VAL A 313 0.68 -1.01 38.53
CA VAL A 313 1.41 -0.12 37.62
C VAL A 313 1.04 -0.40 36.16
N ALA A 314 0.93 0.66 35.36
CA ALA A 314 0.74 0.58 33.92
C ALA A 314 1.63 1.59 33.19
N SER A 315 2.02 1.26 31.96
CA SER A 315 2.68 2.19 31.04
C SER A 315 1.74 2.61 29.92
N GLY A 316 1.99 3.79 29.35
CA GLY A 316 1.15 4.33 28.28
C GLY A 316 1.40 5.81 28.01
N TYR A 317 0.42 6.47 27.40
CA TYR A 317 0.56 7.83 26.92
C TYR A 317 -0.47 8.77 27.53
N ILE A 318 -0.09 10.03 27.73
CA ILE A 318 -1.05 11.10 28.00
C ILE A 318 -1.82 11.37 26.70
N THR A 319 -3.15 11.30 26.75
CA THR A 319 -4.02 11.53 25.58
C THR A 319 -4.64 12.91 25.54
N ASP A 320 -4.80 13.54 26.71
CA ASP A 320 -5.26 14.91 26.84
C ASP A 320 -4.53 15.55 28.03
N PHE A 321 -3.94 16.71 27.77
CA PHE A 321 -3.27 17.52 28.78
C PHE A 321 -4.13 18.76 29.07
N ASN A 322 -4.92 18.69 30.14
CA ASN A 322 -5.80 19.80 30.53
C ASN A 322 -5.65 20.13 32.02
N GLU A 323 -5.07 21.29 32.31
CA GLU A 323 -4.83 21.78 33.68
C GLU A 323 -6.13 22.05 34.45
N ILE A 324 -7.24 22.32 33.76
CA ILE A 324 -8.53 22.69 34.35
C ILE A 324 -9.46 21.48 34.47
N LYS A 325 -9.58 20.67 33.40
CA LYS A 325 -10.51 19.53 33.32
C LYS A 325 -9.91 18.20 33.80
N GLY A 326 -8.59 18.17 34.00
CA GLY A 326 -7.83 16.97 34.35
C GLY A 326 -7.26 16.27 33.11
N HIS A 327 -6.15 15.56 33.31
CA HIS A 327 -5.45 14.85 32.25
C HIS A 327 -6.07 13.47 32.01
N TYR A 328 -5.86 12.95 30.81
CA TYR A 328 -6.24 11.58 30.48
C TYR A 328 -5.03 10.77 30.05
N PHE A 329 -5.05 9.49 30.40
CA PHE A 329 -3.99 8.53 30.13
C PHE A 329 -4.56 7.29 29.45
N GLU A 330 -3.92 6.85 28.38
CA GLU A 330 -4.24 5.61 27.68
C GLU A 330 -3.12 4.61 27.90
N MET A 331 -3.47 3.48 28.52
CA MET A 331 -2.55 2.40 28.86
C MET A 331 -2.22 1.55 27.63
N ASP A 332 -0.99 1.05 27.57
CA ASP A 332 -0.56 0.08 26.56
C ASP A 332 -1.47 -1.16 26.57
N GLY A 333 -1.96 -1.55 25.39
CA GLY A 333 -2.89 -2.67 25.24
C GLY A 333 -4.35 -2.33 25.50
N ALA A 334 -4.65 -1.23 26.21
CA ALA A 334 -6.00 -0.72 26.46
C ALA A 334 -6.37 0.47 25.55
N TYR A 335 -5.97 0.40 24.28
CA TYR A 335 -6.15 1.49 23.32
C TYR A 335 -7.62 1.84 23.12
N GLY A 336 -7.95 3.13 23.12
CA GLY A 336 -9.33 3.63 23.04
C GLY A 336 -10.05 3.76 24.39
N TYR A 337 -9.42 3.32 25.49
CA TYR A 337 -9.99 3.38 26.85
C TYR A 337 -9.18 4.29 27.78
N PRO A 338 -9.20 5.62 27.58
CA PRO A 338 -8.45 6.53 28.42
C PRO A 338 -9.07 6.63 29.82
N VAL A 339 -8.21 6.68 30.83
CA VAL A 339 -8.57 6.82 32.25
C VAL A 339 -8.09 8.16 32.79
N ARG A 340 -8.69 8.62 33.89
CA ARG A 340 -8.33 9.91 34.49
C ARG A 340 -6.94 9.84 35.10
N LEU A 341 -6.06 10.75 34.71
CA LEU A 341 -4.74 10.95 35.30
C LEU A 341 -4.79 12.18 36.21
N VAL A 342 -4.45 11.97 37.49
CA VAL A 342 -4.42 13.06 38.48
C VAL A 342 -3.29 14.03 38.15
N ALA A 343 -3.61 15.32 38.11
CA ALA A 343 -2.64 16.39 37.89
C ALA A 343 -1.57 16.40 39.00
N ASN A 344 -0.33 16.62 38.59
CA ASN A 344 0.85 16.71 39.46
C ASN A 344 1.87 17.62 38.77
N GLU A 345 2.66 18.37 39.54
CA GLU A 345 3.73 19.26 39.06
C GLU A 345 4.76 18.55 38.15
N ARG A 346 4.93 17.23 38.30
CA ARG A 346 5.82 16.40 37.47
C ARG A 346 5.27 16.15 36.05
N LEU A 347 3.97 16.36 35.82
CA LEU A 347 3.35 16.23 34.51
C LEU A 347 3.55 17.53 33.73
N THR A 348 4.36 17.49 32.68
CA THR A 348 4.62 18.66 31.84
C THR A 348 3.92 18.54 30.48
N PRO A 349 3.58 19.67 29.83
CA PRO A 349 3.05 19.67 28.47
C PRO A 349 3.99 18.98 27.46
N GLN A 350 5.30 18.96 27.74
CA GLN A 350 6.31 18.36 26.88
C GLN A 350 6.17 16.83 26.80
N LEU A 351 5.78 16.17 27.90
CA LEU A 351 5.51 14.72 27.91
C LEU A 351 4.40 14.37 26.92
N PHE A 352 3.35 15.20 26.87
CA PHE A 352 2.25 15.07 25.92
C PHE A 352 2.68 15.38 24.48
N GLN A 353 3.31 16.54 24.25
CA GLN A 353 3.72 16.99 22.91
C GLN A 353 4.69 16.03 22.23
N ARG A 354 5.60 15.41 23.01
CA ARG A 354 6.57 14.43 22.51
C ARG A 354 6.02 13.01 22.44
N LYS A 355 4.76 12.79 22.85
CA LYS A 355 4.16 11.46 22.99
C LYS A 355 5.05 10.53 23.82
N GLN A 356 5.65 11.06 24.89
CA GLN A 356 6.56 10.31 25.72
C GLN A 356 5.76 9.32 26.57
N LYS A 357 6.18 8.06 26.56
CA LYS A 357 5.60 7.03 27.40
C LYS A 357 5.88 7.32 28.88
N ILE A 358 4.86 7.20 29.72
CA ILE A 358 4.94 7.38 31.17
C ILE A 358 4.43 6.14 31.89
N SER A 359 4.86 5.96 33.14
CA SER A 359 4.33 4.98 34.08
C SER A 359 3.35 5.65 35.04
N VAL A 360 2.25 4.97 35.34
CA VAL A 360 1.21 5.41 36.27
C VAL A 360 0.84 4.29 37.25
N VAL A 361 0.29 4.66 38.40
CA VAL A 361 -0.21 3.74 39.43
C VAL A 361 -1.72 3.88 39.57
N LEU A 362 -2.44 2.77 39.60
CA LEU A 362 -3.87 2.73 39.91
C LEU A 362 -4.13 3.18 41.34
N ARG A 363 -5.01 4.17 41.52
CA ARG A 363 -5.50 4.57 42.85
C ARG A 363 -6.85 3.95 43.18
N GLN A 364 -7.76 4.00 42.22
CA GLN A 364 -9.11 3.48 42.33
C GLN A 364 -9.65 3.23 40.93
N GLY A 365 -10.46 2.19 40.78
CA GLY A 365 -11.05 1.81 39.51
C GLY A 365 -12.34 1.04 39.72
N SER A 366 -13.29 1.25 38.82
CA SER A 366 -14.43 0.37 38.62
C SER A 366 -14.82 0.37 37.15
N TYR A 367 -15.51 -0.67 36.73
CA TYR A 367 -16.07 -0.77 35.40
C TYR A 367 -17.48 -1.36 35.46
N GLU A 368 -18.32 -1.00 34.50
CA GLU A 368 -19.64 -1.60 34.30
C GLU A 368 -19.85 -1.86 32.80
N THR A 369 -20.39 -3.03 32.45
CA THR A 369 -20.83 -3.31 31.07
C THR A 369 -22.20 -2.67 30.87
N VAL A 370 -22.31 -1.77 29.90
CA VAL A 370 -23.54 -1.05 29.59
C VAL A 370 -23.98 -1.39 28.17
N THR A 371 -25.27 -1.56 27.96
CA THR A 371 -25.85 -1.71 26.63
C THR A 371 -26.42 -0.36 26.18
N ASP A 372 -26.02 0.11 25.00
CA ASP A 372 -26.56 1.32 24.42
C ASP A 372 -27.99 1.12 23.90
N LYS A 373 -28.62 2.21 23.45
CA LYS A 373 -30.00 2.19 22.91
C LYS A 373 -30.13 1.37 21.62
N ALA A 374 -29.04 1.07 20.93
CA ALA A 374 -29.00 0.25 19.73
C ALA A 374 -28.74 -1.23 20.05
N GLY A 375 -28.68 -1.60 21.33
CA GLY A 375 -28.42 -2.98 21.78
C GLY A 375 -26.94 -3.37 21.78
N LYS A 376 -26.01 -2.44 21.53
CA LYS A 376 -24.57 -2.71 21.54
C LYS A 376 -24.02 -2.55 22.95
N SER A 377 -23.37 -3.61 23.45
CA SER A 377 -22.67 -3.59 24.74
C SER A 377 -21.32 -2.87 24.62
N TYR A 378 -20.95 -2.11 25.64
CA TYR A 378 -19.64 -1.46 25.78
C TYR A 378 -19.23 -1.37 27.25
N LEU A 379 -17.91 -1.37 27.50
CA LEU A 379 -17.37 -1.19 28.84
C LEU A 379 -17.30 0.29 29.23
N LYS A 380 -18.00 0.66 30.31
CA LYS A 380 -17.90 1.99 30.91
C LYS A 380 -16.92 1.94 32.08
N ILE A 381 -15.84 2.71 31.98
CA ILE A 381 -14.74 2.70 32.95
C ILE A 381 -14.74 3.98 33.79
N ARG A 382 -14.47 3.82 35.08
CA ARG A 382 -14.19 4.89 36.03
C ARG A 382 -12.93 4.54 36.80
N ALA A 383 -11.77 4.89 36.24
CA ALA A 383 -10.48 4.68 36.90
C ALA A 383 -9.70 5.99 37.03
N THR A 384 -8.95 6.08 38.12
CA THR A 384 -8.06 7.20 38.44
C THR A 384 -6.66 6.65 38.68
N VAL A 385 -5.69 7.19 37.94
CA VAL A 385 -4.27 6.85 38.03
C VAL A 385 -3.44 8.06 38.41
N VAL A 386 -2.27 7.84 38.98
CA VAL A 386 -1.31 8.89 39.38
C VAL A 386 0.02 8.65 38.69
N TYR A 387 0.65 9.71 38.22
CA TYR A 387 1.98 9.67 37.62
C TYR A 387 3.00 9.02 38.57
N ASN A 388 3.80 8.09 38.04
CA ASN A 388 4.90 7.47 38.75
C ASN A 388 6.25 8.04 38.27
N SER A 389 6.61 7.74 37.02
CA SER A 389 7.88 8.09 36.40
C SER A 389 7.77 8.18 34.88
N THR A 390 8.76 8.77 34.22
CA THR A 390 8.93 8.68 32.78
C THR A 390 9.47 7.30 32.42
N PHE A 391 8.90 6.65 31.42
CA PHE A 391 9.38 5.35 30.98
C PHE A 391 10.73 5.51 30.28
N SER A 392 11.72 4.74 30.70
CA SER A 392 12.96 4.52 29.93
C SER A 392 13.16 3.01 29.78
N GLU A 393 13.57 2.57 28.58
CA GLU A 393 13.78 1.13 28.31
C GLU A 393 14.84 0.50 29.23
N HIS A 394 15.70 1.31 29.85
CA HIS A 394 16.75 0.88 30.78
C HIS A 394 16.29 0.85 32.25
N ALA A 395 15.20 1.54 32.61
CA ALA A 395 14.72 1.65 34.01
C ALA A 395 13.54 0.72 34.34
N GLY A 396 13.19 -0.23 33.46
CA GLY A 396 12.00 -1.07 33.59
C GLY A 396 11.95 -1.98 34.84
N LEU A 397 13.03 -2.05 35.63
CA LEU A 397 13.13 -2.87 36.84
C LEU A 397 13.73 -2.15 38.06
N GLU A 398 14.49 -1.06 37.88
CA GLU A 398 15.27 -0.47 38.99
C GLU A 398 14.46 0.47 39.89
N ASP A 399 13.40 1.12 39.38
CA ASP A 399 12.60 2.07 40.16
C ASP A 399 11.60 1.41 41.15
N PHE A 400 11.64 0.07 41.29
CA PHE A 400 10.74 -0.67 42.19
C PHE A 400 11.26 -0.78 43.64
N PHE A 401 12.56 -0.57 43.88
CA PHE A 401 13.18 -0.82 45.19
C PHE A 401 13.43 0.43 46.07
N ASP A 402 13.16 1.63 45.58
CA ASP A 402 13.38 2.88 46.35
C ASP A 402 12.07 3.53 46.85
N ARG A 403 11.18 2.75 47.48
CA ARG A 403 10.12 3.27 48.35
C ARG A 403 9.94 2.48 49.64
#